data_AF-U6DDJ2-F1
#
_entry.id   AF-U6DDJ2-F1
#
_cell.length_a   1.000
_cell.length_b   1.000
_cell.length_c   1.000
_cell.angle_alpha   90.00
_cell.angle_beta   90.00
_cell.angle_gamma   90.00
#
_symmetry.space_group_name_H-M   'P 1'
#
loop_
_entity.id
_entity.type
_entity.pdbx_description
1 polymer ?
#
loop_
_entity_poly.entity_id
_entity_poly.type
_entity_poly.pdbx_seq_one_letter_code
_entity_poly.pdbx_strand_id
1 'polypeptide(L)'
;QGQYVALACSRHGSRVLDAIWSGAALGARKEIATELGERNQELMRDPFGHHVARNVALTTFLKRREAWEQQQGAVAKRRRALNSILED
;
A
#
# COMPACT_ATOMS: atom_id res chain seq x y z
N GLN A 1 12.48 10.32 -7.29
CA GLN A 1 11.50 9.43 -6.64
C GLN A 1 11.10 8.33 -7.64
N GLY A 2 10.72 7.14 -7.18
CA GLY A 2 10.66 5.90 -7.97
C GLY A 2 11.16 4.65 -7.22
N GLN A 3 11.51 4.80 -5.94
CA GLN A 3 12.00 3.71 -5.09
C GLN A 3 10.89 2.70 -4.78
N TYR A 4 9.65 3.14 -4.58
CA TYR A 4 8.55 2.22 -4.29
C TYR A 4 8.16 1.39 -5.50
N VAL A 5 8.21 1.94 -6.71
CA VAL A 5 7.95 1.17 -7.93
C VAL A 5 9.07 0.15 -8.18
N ALA A 6 10.33 0.54 -8.00
CA ALA A 6 11.47 -0.38 -8.12
C ALA A 6 11.41 -1.52 -7.08
N LEU A 7 10.97 -1.22 -5.86
CA LEU A 7 10.71 -2.25 -4.84
C LEU A 7 9.53 -3.13 -5.25
N ALA A 8 8.41 -2.56 -5.67
CA ALA A 8 7.20 -3.29 -6.04
C ALA A 8 7.44 -4.30 -7.18
N CYS A 9 8.23 -3.94 -8.19
CA CYS A 9 8.56 -4.81 -9.33
C CYS A 9 9.72 -5.79 -9.05
N SER A 10 10.22 -5.86 -7.81
CA SER A 10 11.28 -6.79 -7.40
C SER A 10 10.72 -7.99 -6.64
N ARG A 11 11.29 -9.18 -6.88
CA ARG A 11 10.94 -10.42 -6.16
C ARG A 11 11.02 -10.25 -4.64
N HIS A 12 12.08 -9.61 -4.15
CA HIS A 12 12.30 -9.40 -2.71
C HIS A 12 11.79 -8.03 -2.27
N GLY A 13 11.91 -7.01 -3.12
CA GLY A 13 11.43 -5.66 -2.82
C GLY A 13 9.93 -5.60 -2.58
N SER A 14 9.14 -6.39 -3.31
CA SER A 14 7.67 -6.45 -3.12
C SER A 14 7.31 -6.88 -1.71
N ARG A 15 8.05 -7.83 -1.14
CA ARG A 15 7.83 -8.30 0.25
C ARG A 15 8.26 -7.27 1.29
N VAL A 16 9.35 -6.55 1.02
CA VAL A 16 9.76 -5.40 1.87
C VAL A 16 8.66 -4.33 1.84
N LEU A 17 8.13 -4.03 0.67
CA LEU A 17 7.05 -3.05 0.51
C LEU A 17 5.75 -3.53 1.18
N ASP A 18 5.42 -4.81 1.12
CA ASP A 18 4.29 -5.39 1.86
C ASP A 18 4.46 -5.24 3.38
N ALA A 19 5.67 -5.49 3.89
CA ALA A 19 5.98 -5.31 5.30
C ALA A 19 5.82 -3.84 5.73
N ILE A 20 6.41 -2.91 4.97
CA ILE A 20 6.26 -1.46 5.18
C ILE A 20 4.77 -1.08 5.17
N TRP A 21 4.03 -1.52 4.16
CA TRP A 21 2.60 -1.25 4.00
C TRP A 21 1.78 -1.71 5.21
N SER A 22 2.10 -2.90 5.75
CA SER A 22 1.38 -3.50 6.86
C SER A 22 1.45 -2.67 8.15
N GLY A 23 2.59 -2.02 8.41
CA GLY A 23 2.82 -1.16 9.58
C GLY A 23 2.63 0.33 9.30
N ALA A 24 2.50 0.73 8.04
CA ALA A 24 2.44 2.14 7.64
C ALA A 24 1.20 2.86 8.20
N ALA A 25 1.43 4.05 8.75
CA ALA A 25 0.38 5.02 9.06
C ALA A 25 -0.31 5.51 7.77
N LEU A 26 -1.51 6.10 7.91
CA LEU A 26 -2.30 6.55 6.76
C LEU A 26 -1.53 7.54 5.86
N GLY A 27 -0.73 8.44 6.43
CA GLY A 27 0.12 9.37 5.67
C GLY A 27 1.11 8.65 4.75
N ALA A 28 1.93 7.74 5.31
CA ALA A 28 2.87 6.93 4.55
C ALA A 28 2.15 6.06 3.49
N ARG A 29 0.96 5.52 3.80
CA ARG A 29 0.15 4.79 2.81
C ARG A 29 -0.25 5.66 1.63
N LYS A 30 -0.62 6.93 1.86
CA LYS A 30 -0.94 7.89 0.80
C LYS A 30 0.27 8.20 -0.07
N GLU A 31 1.45 8.36 0.53
CA GLU A 31 2.70 8.62 -0.20
C GLU A 31 3.05 7.44 -1.10
N ILE A 32 3.06 6.22 -0.56
CA ILE A 32 3.30 4.99 -1.32
C ILE A 32 2.29 4.86 -2.47
N ALA A 33 1.00 5.00 -2.20
CA ALA A 33 -0.04 4.87 -3.22
C ALA A 33 0.05 5.98 -4.30
N THR A 34 0.49 7.18 -3.94
CA THR A 34 0.73 8.27 -4.90
C THR A 34 1.86 7.91 -5.85
N GLU A 35 3.03 7.53 -5.33
CA GLU A 35 4.18 7.17 -6.16
C GLU A 35 3.91 5.95 -7.04
N LEU A 36 3.27 4.91 -6.50
CA LEU A 36 2.87 3.73 -7.29
C LEU A 36 1.84 4.11 -8.37
N GLY A 37 0.93 5.03 -8.06
CA GLY A 37 -0.11 5.49 -8.97
C GLY A 37 0.44 6.16 -10.22
N GLU A 38 1.52 6.92 -10.10
CA GLU A 38 2.20 7.60 -11.22
C GLU A 38 2.70 6.60 -12.28
N ARG A 39 3.08 5.39 -11.87
CA ARG A 39 3.55 4.33 -12.77
C ARG A 39 2.66 3.09 -12.77
N ASN A 40 1.35 3.26 -12.59
CA ASN A 40 0.39 2.14 -12.52
C ASN A 40 0.49 1.19 -13.74
N GLN A 41 0.69 1.70 -14.96
CA GLN A 41 0.82 0.83 -16.14
C GLN A 41 2.03 -0.11 -16.07
N GLU A 42 3.14 0.33 -15.49
CA GLU A 42 4.34 -0.49 -15.31
C GLU A 42 4.09 -1.57 -14.27
N LEU A 43 3.50 -1.20 -13.13
CA LEU A 43 3.13 -2.15 -12.07
C LEU A 43 2.22 -3.25 -12.59
N MET A 44 1.22 -2.90 -13.41
CA MET A 44 0.28 -3.88 -13.95
C MET A 44 0.91 -4.85 -14.96
N ARG A 45 2.06 -4.50 -15.56
CA ARG A 45 2.81 -5.38 -16.48
C ARG A 45 3.81 -6.28 -15.74
N ASP A 46 4.18 -5.93 -14.52
CA ASP A 46 5.07 -6.72 -13.69
C ASP A 46 4.28 -7.69 -12.78
N PRO A 47 4.66 -8.97 -12.66
CA PRO A 47 3.93 -9.93 -11.83
C PRO A 47 3.96 -9.59 -10.32
N PHE A 48 5.06 -9.01 -9.82
CA PHE A 48 5.17 -8.58 -8.43
C PHE A 48 4.50 -7.21 -8.24
N GLY A 49 4.69 -6.30 -9.18
CA GLY A 49 4.06 -4.98 -9.21
C GLY A 49 2.53 -5.08 -9.18
N HIS A 50 1.95 -6.01 -9.94
CA HIS A 50 0.50 -6.23 -9.97
C HIS A 50 -0.01 -6.72 -8.62
N HIS A 51 0.72 -7.61 -7.95
CA HIS A 51 0.39 -8.03 -6.59
C HIS A 51 0.37 -6.85 -5.62
N VAL A 52 1.41 -6.03 -5.63
CA VAL A 52 1.50 -4.83 -4.79
C VAL A 52 0.37 -3.85 -5.09
N ALA A 53 0.10 -3.56 -6.37
CA ALA A 53 -0.98 -2.67 -6.79
C ALA A 53 -2.35 -3.13 -6.26
N ARG A 54 -2.58 -4.46 -6.24
CA ARG A 54 -3.78 -5.04 -5.63
C ARG A 54 -3.77 -4.90 -4.10
N ASN A 55 -2.64 -5.17 -3.43
CA ASN A 55 -2.52 -5.09 -1.98
C ASN A 55 -2.81 -3.68 -1.45
N VAL A 56 -2.30 -2.66 -2.13
CA VAL A 56 -2.55 -1.25 -1.77
C VAL A 56 -3.89 -0.73 -2.29
N ALA A 57 -4.70 -1.57 -2.94
CA ALA A 57 -5.95 -1.19 -3.59
C ALA A 57 -5.80 0.02 -4.53
N LEU A 58 -4.75 0.02 -5.36
CA LEU A 58 -4.31 1.16 -6.17
C LEU A 58 -5.39 1.65 -7.15
N THR A 59 -6.17 0.74 -7.72
CA THR A 59 -7.29 1.11 -8.60
C THR A 59 -8.34 1.95 -7.87
N THR A 60 -8.65 1.62 -6.61
CA THR A 60 -9.59 2.39 -5.80
C THR A 60 -8.98 3.72 -5.39
N PHE A 61 -7.69 3.75 -5.06
CA PHE A 61 -6.98 5.00 -4.76
C PHE A 61 -7.05 6.00 -5.93
N LEU A 62 -6.79 5.53 -7.15
CA LEU A 62 -6.81 6.37 -8.35
C LEU A 62 -8.21 6.84 -8.75
N LYS A 63 -9.24 6.00 -8.59
CA LYS A 63 -10.61 6.30 -9.05
C LYS A 63 -11.51 6.91 -7.97
N ARG A 64 -11.27 6.60 -6.70
CA ARG A 64 -12.14 6.89 -5.55
C ARG A 64 -11.31 7.13 -4.29
N ARG A 65 -10.47 8.17 -4.33
CA ARG A 65 -9.47 8.46 -3.29
C ARG A 65 -10.08 8.60 -1.90
N GLU A 66 -11.20 9.30 -1.76
CA GLU A 66 -11.86 9.47 -0.45
C GLU A 66 -12.34 8.13 0.15
N ALA A 67 -13.02 7.30 -0.64
CA ALA A 67 -13.47 5.97 -0.21
C ALA A 67 -12.28 5.08 0.18
N TRP A 68 -11.17 5.18 -0.57
CA TRP A 68 -9.94 4.49 -0.23
C TRP A 68 -9.38 4.96 1.10
N GLU A 69 -9.32 6.28 1.36
CA GLU A 69 -8.80 6.83 2.62
C GLU A 69 -9.64 6.40 3.82
N GLN A 70 -10.97 6.41 3.69
CA GLN A 70 -11.87 5.91 4.73
C GLN A 70 -11.62 4.41 5.01
N GLN A 71 -11.47 3.59 3.97
CA GLN A 71 -11.15 2.17 4.10
C GLN A 71 -9.80 1.96 4.81
N GLN A 72 -8.75 2.67 4.38
CA GLN A 72 -7.42 2.56 4.99
C GLN A 72 -7.42 3.03 6.46
N GLY A 73 -8.16 4.11 6.77
CA GLY A 73 -8.34 4.60 8.13
C GLY A 73 -9.01 3.57 9.05
N ALA A 74 -10.06 2.91 8.58
CA ALA A 74 -10.74 1.85 9.32
C ALA A 74 -9.81 0.65 9.60
N VAL A 75 -9.02 0.22 8.61
CA VAL A 75 -8.04 -0.86 8.77
C VAL A 75 -6.95 -0.48 9.78
N ALA A 76 -6.43 0.74 9.71
CA ALA A 76 -5.42 1.24 10.65
C ALA A 76 -5.96 1.35 12.08
N LYS A 77 -7.24 1.75 12.25
CA LYS A 77 -7.91 1.79 13.56
C LYS A 77 -8.10 0.39 14.14
N ARG A 78 -8.56 -0.57 13.33
CA ARG A 78 -8.72 -1.98 13.74
C ARG A 78 -7.40 -2.60 14.18
N ARG A 79 -6.31 -2.38 13.44
CA ARG A 79 -4.98 -2.90 13.81
C ARG A 79 -4.48 -2.33 15.12
N ARG A 80 -4.64 -1.02 15.35
CA ARG A 80 -4.28 -0.39 16.63
C ARG A 80 -5.07 -0.96 17.80
N ALA A 81 -6.38 -1.15 17.63
CA ALA A 81 -7.23 -1.75 18.66
C ALA A 81 -6.88 -3.22 18.96
N LEU A 82 -6.43 -3.99 17.96
CA LEU A 82 -5.97 -5.37 18.18
C LEU A 82 -4.61 -5.40 18.92
N ASN A 83 -3.66 -4.54 18.53
CA ASN A 83 -2.36 -4.48 19.19
C ASN A 83 -2.49 -4.08 20.66
N SER A 84 -3.38 -3.14 21.00
CA SER A 84 -3.59 -2.77 22.41
C SER A 84 -4.13 -3.90 23.28
N ILE A 85 -4.79 -4.92 22.69
CA ILE A 85 -5.31 -6.09 23.44
C ILE A 85 -4.21 -7.14 23.64
N LEU A 86 -3.21 -7.19 22.76
CA LEU A 86 -2.09 -8.15 22.84
C LEU A 86 -0.98 -7.69 23.79
N GLU A 87 -0.97 -6.42 24.17
CA GLU A 87 0.02 -5.81 25.07
C GLU A 87 -0.45 -5.75 26.55
N ASP A 88 -1.67 -6.24 26.84
CA ASP A 88 -2.24 -6.47 28.18
C ASP A 88 -2.14 -7.97 28.58
#